data_AF-A0A8H3LGM4-F1
#
_entry.id   AF-A0A8H3LGM4-F1
#
_cell.length_a   1.000
_cell.length_b   1.000
_cell.length_c   1.000
_cell.angle_alpha   90.00
_cell.angle_beta   90.00
_cell.angle_gamma   90.00
#
_symmetry.space_group_name_H-M   'P 1'
#
loop_
_entity.id
_entity.type
_entity.pdbx_description
1 polymer ?
#
loop_
_entity_poly.entity_id
_entity_poly.type
_entity_poly.pdbx_seq_one_letter_code
_entity_poly.pdbx_strand_id
1 'polypeptide(L)'
;MSIKAFYNHKCNSYRIFWDLEILTEKLTLEEKTKLTHTKRIQMHKSCGYCYVIVRMDSLLNYEVVSHDLYRGSDALEKFVERIEGELLNIQTDLSAPAEMIMAPGDLKAYNDATECWICKEPFLKPAPEVLQKLKEAKYRLLEVKEWETCMEKEHPEKKKVQRAYKEALGRLNQKVKDHDHINEMY
;
A
#
# COMPACT_ATOMS: atom_id res chain seq x y z
N MET A 1 14.39 25.65 4.66
CA MET A 1 14.50 24.19 4.51
C MET A 1 14.59 23.89 3.02
N SER A 2 15.69 23.27 2.56
CA SER A 2 16.05 23.19 1.13
C SER A 2 15.15 22.23 0.35
N ILE A 3 14.60 22.70 -0.78
CA ILE A 3 13.70 21.99 -1.71
C ILE A 3 14.33 20.70 -2.29
N LYS A 4 15.66 20.52 -2.18
CA LYS A 4 16.39 19.37 -2.74
C LYS A 4 16.06 18.01 -2.08
N ALA A 5 15.51 17.98 -0.87
CA ALA A 5 15.27 16.72 -0.16
C ALA A 5 13.97 15.98 -0.59
N PHE A 6 13.07 16.64 -1.32
CA PHE A 6 11.78 16.03 -1.69
C PHE A 6 11.83 15.12 -2.93
N TYR A 7 12.92 15.14 -3.71
CA TYR A 7 12.99 14.38 -4.97
C TYR A 7 13.17 12.86 -4.81
N ASN A 8 13.47 12.36 -3.61
CA ASN A 8 13.78 10.95 -3.37
C ASN A 8 12.75 10.20 -2.53
N HIS A 9 11.65 10.84 -2.11
CA HIS A 9 10.55 10.08 -1.51
C HIS A 9 9.70 9.49 -2.62
N LYS A 10 9.61 8.15 -2.66
CA LYS A 10 8.60 7.37 -3.39
C LYS A 10 7.31 8.19 -3.46
N CYS A 11 6.89 8.52 -4.68
CA CYS A 11 5.70 9.29 -4.94
C CYS A 11 4.50 8.44 -4.49
N ASN A 12 4.11 8.55 -3.22
CA ASN A 12 2.83 8.04 -2.77
C ASN A 12 1.77 8.86 -3.48
N SER A 13 0.97 8.21 -4.31
CA SER A 13 0.01 8.86 -5.20
C SER A 13 -1.11 9.57 -4.46
N TYR A 14 -1.16 9.60 -3.12
CA TYR A 14 -2.27 10.19 -2.36
C TYR A 14 -1.78 11.26 -1.38
N ARG A 15 -2.54 12.34 -1.25
CA ARG A 15 -2.37 13.39 -0.23
C ARG A 15 -3.69 13.72 0.42
N ILE A 16 -3.68 13.83 1.75
CA ILE A 16 -4.84 14.21 2.54
C ILE A 16 -4.60 15.61 3.08
N PHE A 17 -5.43 16.55 2.69
CA PHE A 17 -5.53 17.88 3.29
C PHE A 17 -6.70 17.87 4.25
N TRP A 18 -6.50 18.37 5.46
CA TRP A 18 -7.56 18.38 6.46
C TRP A 18 -7.43 19.56 7.40
N ASP A 19 -8.55 19.93 8.01
CA ASP A 19 -8.64 20.94 9.06
C ASP A 19 -9.61 20.48 10.15
N LEU A 20 -9.34 20.85 11.40
CA LEU A 20 -10.18 20.56 12.56
C LEU A 20 -10.71 21.87 13.13
N GLU A 21 -12.03 21.99 13.22
CA GLU A 21 -12.67 23.11 13.87
C GLU A 21 -12.73 22.86 15.37
N ILE A 22 -12.20 23.81 16.14
CA ILE A 22 -12.05 23.71 17.60
C ILE A 22 -12.64 24.94 18.26
N LEU A 23 -13.54 24.73 19.22
CA LEU A 23 -14.07 25.77 20.08
C LEU A 23 -13.45 25.69 21.47
N THR A 24 -13.26 26.85 22.10
CA THR A 24 -12.80 26.92 23.49
C THR A 24 -13.98 27.00 24.43
N GLU A 25 -14.12 26.01 25.30
CA GLU A 25 -15.07 26.00 26.40
C GLU A 25 -14.38 26.40 27.72
N LYS A 26 -15.10 27.06 28.61
CA LYS A 26 -14.59 27.36 29.96
C LYS A 26 -14.57 26.08 30.78
N LEU A 27 -13.51 25.88 31.56
CA LEU A 27 -13.43 24.75 32.47
C LEU A 27 -14.52 24.82 33.54
N THR A 28 -15.08 23.65 33.84
CA THR A 28 -16.00 23.45 34.96
C THR A 28 -15.29 23.62 36.30
N LEU A 29 -16.04 23.77 37.39
CA LEU A 29 -15.47 23.96 38.73
C LEU A 29 -14.66 22.71 39.18
N GLU A 30 -15.12 21.51 38.80
CA GLU A 30 -14.46 20.23 39.09
C GLU A 30 -13.14 20.03 38.34
N GLU A 31 -13.04 20.53 37.10
CA GLU A 31 -11.78 20.47 36.34
C GLU A 31 -10.74 21.45 36.86
N LYS A 32 -11.20 22.58 37.44
CA LYS A 32 -10.32 23.59 38.05
C LYS A 32 -9.70 23.15 39.36
N THR A 33 -10.35 22.25 40.10
CA THR A 33 -9.85 21.74 41.38
C THR A 33 -8.82 20.62 41.24
N LYS A 34 -8.59 20.10 40.02
CA LYS A 34 -7.45 19.21 39.71
C LYS A 34 -6.15 20.03 39.74
N LEU A 35 -5.56 20.11 40.93
CA LEU A 35 -4.35 20.86 41.26
C LEU A 35 -3.18 20.46 40.37
N THR A 36 -2.75 21.37 39.51
CA THR A 36 -1.42 21.36 38.88
C THR A 36 -0.77 22.72 39.10
N HIS A 37 0.55 22.80 39.08
CA HIS A 37 1.30 24.06 39.25
C HIS A 37 0.97 25.12 38.19
N THR A 38 0.21 24.75 37.15
CA THR A 38 -0.22 25.60 36.05
C THR A 38 -1.74 25.68 36.00
N LYS A 39 -2.30 26.89 36.01
CA LYS A 39 -3.75 27.10 35.94
C LYS A 39 -4.24 27.00 34.49
N ARG A 40 -4.89 25.88 34.13
CA ARG A 40 -5.63 25.78 32.86
C ARG A 40 -6.87 26.70 32.94
N ILE A 41 -7.15 27.48 31.89
CA ILE A 41 -8.25 28.47 31.87
C ILE A 41 -9.41 27.99 30.99
N GLN A 42 -9.09 27.35 29.86
CA GLN A 42 -10.04 26.88 28.86
C GLN A 42 -9.68 25.47 28.37
N MET A 43 -10.68 24.78 27.83
CA MET A 43 -10.54 23.50 27.15
C MET A 43 -10.91 23.66 25.68
N HIS A 44 -10.10 23.04 24.82
CA HIS A 44 -10.37 22.96 23.39
C HIS A 44 -11.23 21.74 23.12
N LYS A 45 -12.34 21.94 22.43
CA LYS A 45 -13.27 20.88 22.05
C LYS A 45 -13.47 20.92 20.55
N SER A 46 -13.18 19.81 19.89
CA SER A 46 -13.45 19.65 18.46
C SER A 46 -14.96 19.74 18.21
N CYS A 47 -15.37 20.56 17.26
CA CYS A 47 -16.76 20.72 16.86
C CYS A 47 -17.01 20.45 15.38
N GLY A 48 -15.96 20.20 14.60
CA GLY A 48 -16.08 19.86 13.19
C GLY A 48 -14.74 19.51 12.58
N TYR A 49 -14.79 18.98 11.36
CA TYR A 49 -13.63 18.76 10.51
C TYR A 49 -14.01 18.94 9.05
N CYS A 50 -13.00 19.16 8.22
CA CYS A 50 -13.08 18.90 6.81
C CYS A 50 -11.82 18.20 6.33
N TYR A 51 -11.94 17.35 5.32
CA TYR A 51 -10.79 16.84 4.60
C TYR A 51 -11.06 16.69 3.12
N VAL A 52 -9.98 16.69 2.35
CA VAL A 52 -9.95 16.44 0.91
C VAL A 52 -8.77 15.53 0.63
N ILE A 53 -9.04 14.42 -0.08
CA ILE A 53 -8.04 13.47 -0.53
C ILE A 53 -7.80 13.68 -2.01
N VAL A 54 -6.54 13.89 -2.37
CA VAL A 54 -6.09 14.13 -3.73
C VAL A 54 -5.19 12.99 -4.16
N ARG A 55 -5.54 12.33 -5.25
CA ARG A 55 -4.68 11.40 -5.97
C ARG A 55 -3.83 12.16 -6.98
N MET A 56 -2.54 11.84 -7.08
CA MET A 56 -1.55 12.38 -8.01
C MET A 56 -0.91 11.21 -8.75
N ASP A 57 -1.38 10.95 -9.97
CA ASP A 57 -0.78 9.91 -10.82
C ASP A 57 0.45 10.42 -11.57
N SER A 58 0.59 11.74 -11.71
CA SER A 58 1.81 12.40 -12.20
C SER A 58 1.91 13.83 -11.66
N LEU A 59 3.03 14.51 -11.95
CA LEU A 59 3.25 15.92 -11.55
C LEU A 59 2.17 16.90 -12.07
N LEU A 60 1.39 16.52 -13.09
CA LEU A 60 0.40 17.39 -13.73
C LEU A 60 -1.04 16.84 -13.68
N ASN A 61 -1.24 15.61 -13.22
CA ASN A 61 -2.57 15.00 -13.11
C ASN A 61 -2.91 14.80 -11.64
N TYR A 62 -3.79 15.65 -11.12
CA TYR A 62 -4.37 15.51 -9.79
C TYR A 62 -5.88 15.29 -9.90
N GLU A 63 -6.41 14.40 -9.05
CA GLU A 63 -7.82 14.09 -8.96
C GLU A 63 -8.26 14.16 -7.50
N VAL A 64 -9.38 14.82 -7.21
CA VAL A 64 -10.00 14.77 -5.88
C VAL A 64 -10.81 13.49 -5.80
N VAL A 65 -10.33 12.52 -5.02
CA VAL A 65 -10.93 11.18 -4.94
C VAL A 65 -11.94 11.03 -3.81
N SER A 66 -11.80 11.82 -2.75
CA SER A 66 -12.72 11.81 -1.60
C SER A 66 -12.64 13.15 -0.88
N HIS A 67 -13.74 13.53 -0.23
CA HIS A 67 -13.81 14.67 0.67
C HIS A 67 -14.97 14.46 1.64
N ASP A 68 -14.84 15.03 2.84
CA ASP A 68 -15.92 15.05 3.82
C ASP A 68 -15.89 16.35 4.61
N LEU A 69 -17.07 16.79 5.06
CA LEU A 69 -17.24 17.93 5.93
C LEU A 69 -18.26 17.56 6.99
N TYR A 70 -17.84 17.69 8.24
CA TYR A 70 -18.64 17.28 9.38
C TYR A 70 -18.63 18.33 10.47
N ARG A 71 -19.77 18.50 11.14
CA ARG A 71 -19.94 19.37 12.32
C ARG A 71 -20.73 18.61 13.38
N GLY A 72 -20.15 18.49 14.57
CA GLY A 72 -20.71 17.71 15.68
C GLY A 72 -19.74 17.68 16.87
N SER A 73 -20.26 17.39 18.06
CA SER A 73 -19.45 17.31 19.30
C SER A 73 -18.51 16.11 19.32
N ASP A 74 -18.84 15.08 18.55
CA ASP A 74 -18.10 13.84 18.28
C ASP A 74 -17.18 13.96 17.05
N ALA A 75 -16.87 15.18 16.61
CA ALA A 75 -16.07 15.43 15.41
C ALA A 75 -14.74 14.69 15.37
N LEU A 76 -14.02 14.58 16.50
CA LEU A 76 -12.73 13.89 16.54
C LEU A 76 -12.89 12.38 16.32
N GLU A 77 -13.89 11.75 16.95
CA GLU A 77 -14.17 10.32 16.79
C GLU A 77 -14.57 10.01 15.36
N LYS A 78 -15.52 10.79 14.81
CA LYS A 78 -15.95 10.68 13.42
C LYS A 78 -14.82 10.92 12.43
N PHE A 79 -13.91 11.84 12.71
CA PHE A 79 -12.75 12.10 11.86
C PHE A 79 -11.83 10.89 11.78
N VAL A 80 -11.50 10.28 12.92
CA VAL A 80 -10.64 9.08 12.96
C VAL A 80 -11.29 7.92 12.21
N GLU A 81 -12.57 7.64 12.48
CA GLU A 81 -13.33 6.59 11.77
C GLU A 81 -13.30 6.80 10.25
N ARG A 82 -13.49 8.03 9.78
CA ARG A 82 -13.44 8.35 8.35
C ARG A 82 -12.06 8.13 7.76
N ILE A 83 -11.02 8.67 8.40
CA ILE A 83 -9.64 8.55 7.89
C ILE A 83 -9.16 7.10 7.87
N GLU A 84 -9.57 6.28 8.84
CA GLU A 84 -9.29 4.83 8.83
C GLU A 84 -9.98 4.12 7.65
N GLY A 85 -11.25 4.45 7.37
CA GLY A 85 -11.95 3.95 6.18
C GLY A 85 -11.27 4.37 4.87
N GLU A 86 -10.85 5.63 4.78
CA GLU A 86 -10.12 6.14 3.62
C GLU A 86 -8.74 5.50 3.45
N LEU A 87 -8.04 5.22 4.56
CA LEU A 87 -6.78 4.48 4.53
C LEU A 87 -6.98 3.09 3.91
N LEU A 88 -8.05 2.38 4.28
CA LEU A 88 -8.36 1.07 3.71
C LEU A 88 -8.68 1.18 2.22
N ASN A 89 -9.43 2.21 1.79
CA ASN A 89 -9.73 2.45 0.38
C ASN A 89 -8.45 2.71 -0.44
N ILE A 90 -7.56 3.57 0.07
CA ILE A 90 -6.27 3.88 -0.54
C ILE A 90 -5.41 2.64 -0.63
N GLN A 91 -5.31 1.85 0.44
CA GLN A 91 -4.55 0.60 0.43
C GLN A 91 -5.13 -0.41 -0.58
N THR A 92 -6.45 -0.49 -0.69
CA THR A 92 -7.11 -1.37 -1.65
C THR A 92 -6.78 -0.96 -3.09
N ASP A 93 -6.87 0.34 -3.40
CA ASP A 93 -6.51 0.87 -4.73
C ASP A 93 -5.02 0.62 -5.04
N LEU A 94 -4.13 0.93 -4.11
CA LEU A 94 -2.67 0.74 -4.28
C LEU A 94 -2.27 -0.74 -4.34
N SER A 95 -3.10 -1.66 -3.83
CA SER A 95 -2.86 -3.10 -3.93
C SER A 95 -3.22 -3.67 -5.29
N ALA A 96 -4.03 -2.95 -6.09
CA ALA A 96 -4.35 -3.37 -7.44
C ALA A 96 -3.11 -3.26 -8.34
N PRO A 97 -2.67 -4.34 -9.00
CA PRO A 97 -1.56 -4.28 -9.94
C PRO A 97 -1.95 -3.36 -11.11
N ALA A 98 -1.30 -2.20 -11.21
CA ALA A 98 -1.45 -1.33 -12.37
C ALA A 98 -0.83 -1.99 -13.61
N GLU A 99 -1.46 -1.80 -14.77
CA GLU A 99 -0.89 -2.23 -16.03
C GLU A 99 0.42 -1.48 -16.28
N MET A 100 1.48 -2.22 -16.60
CA MET A 100 2.77 -1.63 -16.93
C MET A 100 2.74 -1.08 -18.35
N ILE A 101 2.41 0.19 -18.50
CA ILE A 101 2.42 0.89 -19.78
C ILE A 101 3.88 1.30 -20.08
N MET A 102 4.58 0.50 -20.89
CA MET A 102 5.90 0.85 -21.43
C MET A 102 5.79 1.23 -22.89
N ALA A 103 6.27 2.43 -23.26
CA ALA A 103 6.46 2.73 -24.67
C ALA A 103 7.60 1.86 -25.25
N PRO A 104 7.67 1.64 -26.57
CA PRO A 104 8.75 0.86 -27.18
C PRO A 104 10.16 1.39 -26.83
N GLY A 105 10.29 2.71 -26.66
CA GLY A 105 11.53 3.36 -26.22
C GLY A 105 11.91 3.01 -24.77
N ASP A 106 10.94 2.98 -23.86
CA ASP A 106 11.15 2.64 -22.45
C ASP A 106 11.56 1.18 -22.31
N LEU A 107 10.93 0.28 -23.07
CA LEU A 107 11.28 -1.14 -23.07
C LEU A 107 12.72 -1.35 -23.57
N LYS A 108 13.14 -0.59 -24.59
CA LYS A 108 14.53 -0.64 -25.06
C LYS A 108 15.48 -0.15 -23.97
N ALA A 109 15.21 1.00 -23.36
CA ALA A 109 16.02 1.56 -22.28
C ALA A 109 16.12 0.61 -21.08
N TYR A 110 15.03 -0.07 -20.73
CA TYR A 110 14.99 -1.09 -19.69
C TYR A 110 15.88 -2.29 -20.02
N ASN A 111 15.80 -2.82 -21.24
CA ASN A 111 16.61 -3.98 -21.65
C ASN A 111 18.10 -3.65 -21.77
N ASP A 112 18.42 -2.42 -22.16
CA ASP A 112 19.80 -1.94 -22.33
C ASP A 112 20.41 -1.46 -21.00
N ALA A 113 19.63 -1.38 -19.91
CA ALA A 113 20.09 -0.86 -18.62
C ALA A 113 21.19 -1.74 -18.01
N THR A 114 22.37 -1.14 -17.80
CA THR A 114 23.51 -1.78 -17.13
C THR A 114 23.64 -1.43 -15.65
N GLU A 115 22.82 -0.48 -15.18
CA GLU A 115 22.86 0.05 -13.82
C GLU A 115 21.46 0.20 -13.22
N CYS A 116 21.39 0.14 -11.90
CA CYS A 116 20.17 0.34 -11.14
C CYS A 116 19.71 1.79 -11.25
N TRP A 117 18.47 2.03 -11.70
CA TRP A 117 17.92 3.39 -11.80
C TRP A 117 17.86 4.12 -10.44
N ILE A 118 17.74 3.39 -9.33
CA ILE A 118 17.59 3.95 -7.97
C ILE A 118 18.95 4.32 -7.36
N CYS A 119 19.87 3.36 -7.24
CA CYS A 119 21.16 3.59 -6.58
C CYS A 119 22.29 3.95 -7.55
N LYS A 120 22.07 3.85 -8.87
CA LYS A 120 23.07 4.09 -9.93
C LYS A 120 24.27 3.13 -9.90
N GLU A 121 24.17 2.03 -9.16
CA GLU A 121 25.20 1.00 -9.15
C GLU A 121 25.02 0.03 -10.32
N PRO A 122 26.12 -0.51 -10.90
CA PRO A 122 26.05 -1.45 -12.00
C PRO A 122 25.41 -2.76 -11.55
N PHE A 123 24.63 -3.39 -12.43
CA PHE A 123 24.13 -4.73 -12.18
C PHE A 123 25.28 -5.74 -12.18
N LEU A 124 25.27 -6.65 -11.21
CA LEU A 124 26.19 -7.78 -11.20
C LEU A 124 25.91 -8.65 -12.43
N LYS A 125 26.90 -8.80 -13.31
CA LYS A 125 26.78 -9.73 -14.44
C LYS A 125 26.76 -11.15 -13.89
N PRO A 126 25.70 -11.94 -14.17
CA PRO A 126 25.68 -13.34 -13.76
C PRO A 126 26.85 -14.07 -14.41
N ALA A 127 27.45 -15.01 -13.68
CA ALA A 127 28.40 -15.94 -14.29
C ALA A 127 27.73 -16.69 -15.46
N PRO A 128 28.47 -17.02 -16.54
CA PRO A 128 27.91 -17.70 -17.72
C PRO A 128 27.10 -18.96 -17.38
N GLU A 129 27.54 -19.71 -16.38
CA GLU A 129 26.89 -20.92 -15.86
C GLU A 129 25.49 -20.62 -15.27
N VAL A 130 25.32 -19.49 -14.60
CA VAL A 130 24.04 -19.05 -14.03
C VAL A 130 23.08 -18.66 -15.15
N LEU A 131 23.59 -17.99 -16.18
CA LEU A 131 22.81 -17.59 -17.35
C LEU A 131 22.29 -18.83 -18.12
N GLN A 132 23.12 -19.87 -18.23
CA GLN A 132 22.74 -21.13 -18.85
C GLN A 132 21.63 -21.85 -18.06
N LYS A 133 21.79 -21.97 -16.75
CA LYS A 133 20.76 -22.56 -15.87
C LYS A 133 19.43 -21.80 -15.94
N LEU A 134 19.47 -20.48 -16.02
CA LEU A 134 18.26 -19.64 -16.18
C LEU A 134 17.58 -19.87 -17.53
N LYS A 135 18.35 -20.00 -18.63
CA LYS A 135 17.80 -20.34 -19.95
C LYS A 135 17.13 -21.72 -19.95
N GLU A 136 17.79 -22.73 -19.38
CA GLU A 136 17.23 -24.08 -19.24
C GLU A 136 15.97 -24.10 -18.36
N ALA A 137 15.97 -23.35 -17.25
CA ALA A 137 14.79 -23.20 -16.39
C ALA A 137 13.63 -22.52 -17.13
N LYS A 138 13.90 -21.47 -17.92
CA LYS A 138 12.89 -20.79 -18.73
C LYS A 138 12.25 -21.72 -19.76
N TYR A 139 13.07 -22.54 -20.44
CA TYR A 139 12.58 -23.51 -21.41
C TYR A 139 11.70 -24.59 -20.75
N ARG A 140 12.15 -25.17 -19.63
CA ARG A 140 11.35 -26.12 -18.84
C ARG A 140 10.03 -25.51 -18.37
N LEU A 141 10.03 -24.25 -17.95
CA LEU A 141 8.81 -23.55 -17.54
C LEU A 141 7.81 -23.41 -18.71
N LEU A 142 8.31 -23.18 -19.93
CA LEU A 142 7.48 -23.12 -21.13
C LEU A 142 6.83 -24.48 -21.41
N GLU A 143 7.61 -25.55 -21.38
CA GLU A 143 7.11 -26.92 -21.58
C GLU A 143 6.04 -27.28 -20.54
N VAL A 144 6.24 -26.92 -19.27
CA VAL A 144 5.25 -27.15 -18.21
C VAL A 144 3.96 -26.37 -18.50
N LYS A 145 4.05 -25.11 -18.93
CA LYS A 145 2.87 -24.29 -19.27
C LYS A 145 2.10 -24.85 -20.47
N GLU A 146 2.81 -25.30 -21.50
CA GLU A 146 2.21 -25.96 -22.66
C GLU A 146 1.49 -27.24 -22.25
N TRP A 147 2.14 -28.07 -21.41
CA TRP A 147 1.54 -29.29 -20.89
C TRP A 147 0.30 -29.04 -20.03
N GLU A 148 0.34 -28.06 -19.13
CA GLU A 148 -0.81 -27.63 -18.32
C GLU A 148 -1.99 -27.11 -19.17
N THR A 149 -1.68 -26.52 -20.34
CA THR A 149 -2.68 -26.04 -21.31
C THR A 149 -3.32 -27.20 -22.08
N CYS A 150 -2.52 -28.20 -22.47
CA CYS A 150 -3.04 -29.43 -23.09
C CYS A 150 -3.92 -30.23 -22.13
N MET A 151 -3.47 -30.40 -20.88
CA MET A 151 -4.25 -31.08 -19.82
C MET A 151 -5.61 -30.42 -19.55
N GLU A 152 -5.70 -29.09 -19.67
CA GLU A 152 -6.97 -28.36 -19.51
C GLU A 152 -7.98 -28.68 -20.60
N LYS A 153 -7.49 -28.88 -21.83
CA LYS A 153 -8.33 -29.21 -22.98
C LYS A 153 -8.80 -30.67 -22.95
N GLU A 154 -7.92 -31.59 -22.57
CA GLU A 154 -8.20 -33.03 -22.61
C GLU A 154 -8.94 -33.54 -21.36
N HIS A 155 -8.67 -32.96 -20.19
CA HIS A 155 -9.17 -33.46 -18.91
C HIS A 155 -9.61 -32.34 -17.95
N PRO A 156 -10.70 -31.61 -18.30
CA PRO A 156 -11.14 -30.44 -17.53
C PRO A 156 -11.52 -30.77 -16.08
N GLU A 157 -12.12 -31.93 -15.83
CA GLU A 157 -12.52 -32.35 -14.48
C GLU A 157 -11.31 -32.65 -13.57
N LYS A 158 -10.23 -33.23 -14.12
CA LYS A 158 -8.99 -33.47 -13.35
C LYS A 158 -8.30 -32.16 -12.97
N LYS A 159 -8.34 -31.15 -13.86
CA LYS A 159 -7.78 -29.82 -13.57
C LYS A 159 -8.57 -29.09 -12.48
N LYS A 160 -9.91 -29.21 -12.45
CA LYS A 160 -10.75 -28.68 -11.36
C LYS A 160 -10.37 -29.28 -10.00
N VAL A 161 -10.18 -30.61 -9.94
CA VAL A 161 -9.75 -31.29 -8.70
C VAL A 161 -8.36 -30.85 -8.27
N GLN A 162 -7.40 -30.73 -9.20
CA GLN A 162 -6.06 -30.22 -8.89
C GLN A 162 -6.06 -28.77 -8.40
N ARG A 163 -6.91 -27.91 -8.99
CA ARG A 163 -7.08 -26.52 -8.56
C ARG A 163 -7.65 -26.45 -7.14
N ALA A 164 -8.72 -27.21 -6.86
CA ALA A 164 -9.31 -27.30 -5.53
C ALA A 164 -8.31 -27.82 -4.48
N TYR A 165 -7.47 -28.80 -4.84
CA TYR A 165 -6.40 -29.31 -3.98
C TYR A 165 -5.31 -28.26 -3.72
N LYS A 166 -4.84 -27.53 -4.74
CA LYS A 166 -3.89 -26.41 -4.59
C LYS A 166 -4.46 -25.31 -3.69
N GLU A 167 -5.73 -24.96 -3.84
CA GLU A 167 -6.43 -23.99 -3.00
C GLU A 167 -6.56 -24.46 -1.54
N ALA A 168 -6.83 -25.75 -1.31
CA ALA A 168 -6.89 -26.33 0.02
C ALA A 168 -5.50 -26.31 0.71
N LEU A 169 -4.44 -26.65 -0.03
CA LEU A 169 -3.04 -26.54 0.42
C LEU A 169 -2.64 -25.10 0.73
N GLY A 170 -3.03 -24.14 -0.12
CA GLY A 170 -2.78 -22.71 0.11
C GLY A 170 -3.43 -22.22 1.40
N ARG A 171 -4.69 -22.63 1.65
CA ARG A 171 -5.40 -22.34 2.91
C ARG A 171 -4.73 -22.97 4.14
N LEU A 172 -4.19 -24.18 4.00
CA LEU A 172 -3.44 -24.85 5.07
C LEU A 172 -2.13 -24.11 5.38
N ASN A 173 -1.37 -23.75 4.35
CA ASN A 173 -0.08 -23.06 4.50
C ASN A 173 -0.24 -21.63 5.03
N GLN A 174 -1.33 -20.93 4.70
CA GLN A 174 -1.65 -19.64 5.29
C GLN A 174 -1.87 -19.76 6.80
N LYS A 175 -2.64 -20.76 7.25
CA LYS A 175 -2.84 -21.04 8.67
C LYS A 175 -1.53 -21.37 9.40
N VAL A 176 -0.61 -22.10 8.76
CA VAL A 176 0.71 -22.41 9.35
C VAL A 176 1.52 -21.13 9.57
N LYS A 177 1.50 -20.19 8.62
CA LYS A 177 2.16 -18.88 8.79
C LYS A 177 1.54 -18.04 9.91
N ASP A 178 0.23 -18.11 10.09
CA ASP A 178 -0.46 -17.40 11.18
C ASP A 178 -0.08 -17.99 12.57
N HIS A 179 0.36 -19.25 12.63
CA HIS A 179 0.85 -19.91 13.86
C HIS A 179 2.35 -19.67 14.15
N ASP A 180 3.16 -19.31 13.15
CA ASP A 180 4.60 -19.02 13.32
C ASP A 180 4.86 -17.67 14.03
N HIS A 181 3.82 -16.87 14.32
CA HIS A 181 3.92 -15.64 15.10
C HIS A 181 3.84 -15.83 16.64
N ILE A 182 3.81 -17.06 17.16
CA ILE A 182 3.63 -17.32 18.62
C ILE A 182 4.92 -17.73 19.36
N ASN A 183 6.04 -18.01 18.70
CA ASN A 183 7.28 -18.40 19.40
C ASN A 183 8.40 -17.34 19.29
N GLU A 184 8.16 -16.18 19.89
CA GLU A 184 9.22 -15.33 20.45
C GLU A 184 8.94 -15.09 21.94
N MET A 185 9.04 -16.15 22.73
CA MET A 185 9.42 -16.04 24.14
C MET A 185 10.34 -17.20 24.48
N TYR A 186 11.65 -16.95 24.41
CA TYR A 186 12.65 -17.20 25.47
C TYR A 186 13.95 -16.51 25.11
#